data_AF-Q9RVR6-F1
#
_entry.id   AF-Q9RVR6-F1
#
_cell.length_a   1.000
_cell.length_b   1.000
_cell.length_c   1.000
_cell.angle_alpha   90.00
_cell.angle_beta   90.00
_cell.angle_gamma   90.00
#
_symmetry.space_group_name_H-M   'P 1'
#
loop_
_entity.id
_entity.type
_entity.pdbx_description
1 polymer ?
#
loop_
_entity_poly.entity_id
_entity_poly.type
_entity_poly.pdbx_seq_one_letter_code
_entity_poly.pdbx_strand_id
1 'polypeptide(L)'
;MVLSLYTLLVSPRGGRDLGVAFALSYLVNSALKYGLNLPRPFTDDPALASAAARATAGGPGLPSGHAQMSATLWLGIAAQVRRPAFTLFAAVLVALIIASRLVLHVHFPSDVVVGLLLGLAFAYLGTHGQFNQQGAGRWAIPLVLLALSALLPAGTPREYSAGLGLLAGYWAGRADFAPPHDWAGRLVVGVLGLVLIFAVYLGLGAALGALGHSPLLRALRYAAVVLVALHGVPLLLGRWLPHTASGIWDTKQKEPQPGL
;
A
#
# COMPACT_ATOMS: atom_id res chain seq x y z
N MET A 1 -7.15 0.30 -2.79
CA MET A 1 -7.90 0.49 -4.05
C MET A 1 -6.98 0.23 -5.24
N VAL A 2 -6.10 1.16 -5.67
CA VAL A 2 -5.21 0.95 -6.84
C VAL A 2 -4.29 -0.26 -6.68
N LEU A 3 -3.59 -0.37 -5.55
CA LEU A 3 -2.72 -1.52 -5.29
C LEU A 3 -3.50 -2.84 -5.32
N SER A 4 -4.71 -2.86 -4.75
CA SER A 4 -5.60 -4.03 -4.76
C SER A 4 -6.00 -4.43 -6.19
N LEU A 5 -6.34 -3.45 -7.04
CA LEU A 5 -6.63 -3.70 -8.46
C LEU A 5 -5.42 -4.24 -9.19
N TYR A 6 -4.25 -3.65 -8.95
CA TYR A 6 -3.01 -4.12 -9.55
C TYR A 6 -2.70 -5.57 -9.16
N THR A 7 -2.86 -5.90 -7.88
CA THR A 7 -2.73 -7.28 -7.37
C THR A 7 -3.72 -8.23 -8.04
N LEU A 8 -5.00 -7.86 -8.13
CA LEU A 8 -6.05 -8.75 -8.64
C LEU A 8 -6.02 -8.93 -10.16
N LEU A 9 -5.68 -7.87 -10.91
CA LEU A 9 -5.88 -7.80 -12.35
C LEU A 9 -4.60 -7.92 -13.17
N VAL A 10 -3.43 -7.68 -12.58
CA VAL A 10 -2.16 -7.57 -13.33
C VAL A 10 -1.10 -8.52 -12.79
N SER A 11 -0.70 -8.36 -11.52
CA SER A 11 0.38 -9.15 -10.93
C SER A 11 0.06 -9.47 -9.47
N PRO A 12 -0.49 -10.66 -9.18
CA PRO A 12 -0.81 -11.07 -7.81
C PRO A 12 0.41 -11.03 -6.89
N ARG A 13 1.50 -11.71 -7.27
CA ARG A 13 2.75 -11.73 -6.49
C ARG A 13 3.40 -10.35 -6.41
N GLY A 14 3.57 -9.69 -7.55
CA GLY A 14 4.18 -8.36 -7.59
C GLY A 14 3.40 -7.31 -6.80
N GLY A 15 2.06 -7.37 -6.84
CA GLY A 15 1.20 -6.49 -6.06
C GLY A 15 1.24 -6.79 -4.56
N ARG A 16 1.41 -8.06 -4.15
CA ARG A 16 1.63 -8.41 -2.73
C ARG A 16 2.98 -7.89 -2.24
N ASP A 17 4.05 -8.10 -2.99
CA ASP A 17 5.41 -7.68 -2.61
C ASP A 17 5.52 -6.14 -2.58
N LEU A 18 4.89 -5.47 -3.55
CA LEU A 18 4.74 -4.01 -3.52
C LEU A 18 3.89 -3.54 -2.33
N GLY A 19 2.90 -4.32 -1.90
CA GLY A 19 2.12 -4.03 -0.70
C GLY A 19 2.91 -4.14 0.61
N VAL A 20 3.81 -5.12 0.70
CA VAL A 20 4.77 -5.18 1.82
C VAL A 20 5.64 -3.92 1.83
N ALA A 21 6.24 -3.56 0.70
CA ALA A 21 7.08 -2.38 0.59
C ALA A 21 6.31 -1.07 0.83
N PHE A 22 5.05 -0.98 0.38
CA PHE A 22 4.18 0.16 0.63
C PHE A 22 3.85 0.31 2.12
N ALA A 23 3.54 -0.80 2.82
CA ALA A 23 3.28 -0.75 4.25
C ALA A 23 4.53 -0.35 5.06
N LEU A 24 5.72 -0.85 4.67
CA LEU A 24 6.99 -0.42 5.26
C LEU A 24 7.28 1.07 4.98
N SER A 25 7.07 1.52 3.74
CA SER A 25 7.20 2.93 3.35
C SER A 25 6.31 3.82 4.22
N TYR A 26 5.05 3.42 4.41
CA TYR A 26 4.09 4.14 5.23
C TYR A 26 4.52 4.23 6.71
N LEU A 27 5.05 3.14 7.27
CA LEU A 27 5.57 3.12 8.64
C LEU A 27 6.81 4.00 8.80
N VAL A 28 7.75 3.95 7.85
CA VAL A 28 8.93 4.82 7.87
C VAL A 28 8.55 6.29 7.72
N ASN A 29 7.59 6.61 6.85
CA ASN A 29 7.07 7.97 6.73
C ASN A 29 6.49 8.45 8.07
N SER A 30 5.65 7.63 8.70
CA SER A 30 5.02 7.96 9.97
C SER A 30 6.05 8.14 11.10
N ALA A 31 7.03 7.23 11.18
CA ALA A 31 8.10 7.28 12.17
C ALA A 31 8.94 8.56 12.04
N LEU A 32 9.38 8.89 10.83
CA LEU A 32 10.15 10.12 10.59
C LEU A 32 9.30 11.36 10.86
N LYS A 33 8.03 11.35 10.43
CA LYS A 33 7.13 12.48 10.58
C LYS A 33 6.88 12.86 12.03
N TYR A 34 6.48 11.88 12.85
CA TYR A 34 6.22 12.14 14.28
C TYR A 34 7.50 12.18 15.12
N GLY A 35 8.59 11.57 14.66
CA GLY A 35 9.90 11.64 15.34
C GLY A 35 10.61 12.99 15.15
N LEU A 36 10.59 13.55 13.94
CA LEU A 36 11.21 14.85 13.64
C LEU A 36 10.27 16.03 13.98
N ASN A 37 8.95 15.81 13.90
CA ASN A 37 7.91 16.76 14.29
C ASN A 37 8.10 18.18 13.72
N LEU A 38 8.58 18.29 12.48
CA LEU A 38 8.86 19.58 11.86
C LEU A 38 7.57 20.31 11.45
N PRO A 39 7.53 21.65 11.56
CA PRO A 39 6.36 22.45 11.20
C PRO A 39 6.08 22.39 9.69
N ARG A 40 4.87 22.80 9.31
CA ARG A 40 4.47 23.00 7.90
C ARG A 40 4.56 24.49 7.56
N PRO A 41 4.58 24.88 6.27
CA PRO A 41 4.63 26.29 5.90
C PRO A 41 3.49 27.12 6.53
N PHE A 42 2.28 26.57 6.59
CA PHE A 42 1.12 27.24 7.18
C PHE A 42 1.08 27.23 8.72
N THR A 43 2.07 26.63 9.39
CA THR A 43 2.14 26.64 10.86
C THR A 43 2.41 28.05 11.38
N ASP A 44 3.30 28.78 10.71
CA ASP A 44 3.66 30.15 11.10
C ASP A 44 2.70 31.18 10.49
N ASP A 45 2.24 30.95 9.25
CA ASP A 45 1.23 31.77 8.59
C ASP A 45 0.06 30.91 8.07
N PRO A 46 -1.03 30.79 8.85
CA PRO A 46 -2.21 30.02 8.47
C PRO A 46 -2.92 30.50 7.20
N ALA A 47 -2.67 31.73 6.73
CA ALA A 47 -3.27 32.28 5.51
C ALA A 47 -2.66 31.68 4.24
N LEU A 48 -1.45 31.11 4.31
CA LEU A 48 -0.76 30.49 3.17
C LEU A 48 -1.51 29.28 2.58
N ALA A 49 -2.30 28.58 3.40
CA ALA A 49 -3.04 27.39 2.99
C ALA A 49 -4.53 27.51 3.34
N SER A 50 -5.38 27.29 2.34
CA SER A 50 -6.83 27.27 2.53
C SER A 50 -7.24 26.23 3.59
N ALA A 51 -8.40 26.41 4.21
CA ALA A 51 -8.92 25.44 5.19
C ALA A 51 -9.04 24.03 4.59
N ALA A 52 -9.46 23.93 3.33
CA ALA A 52 -9.51 22.66 2.60
C ALA A 52 -8.12 22.05 2.41
N ALA A 53 -7.10 22.84 2.04
CA ALA A 53 -5.73 22.36 1.90
C ALA A 53 -5.18 21.80 3.21
N ARG A 54 -5.39 22.54 4.32
CA ARG A 54 -4.98 22.13 5.67
C ARG A 54 -5.68 20.86 6.14
N ALA A 55 -6.96 20.68 5.82
CA ALA A 55 -7.70 19.45 6.15
C ALA A 55 -7.11 18.19 5.49
N THR A 56 -6.40 18.33 4.36
CA THR A 56 -5.68 17.21 3.71
C THR A 56 -4.26 17.01 4.23
N ALA A 57 -3.76 17.90 5.08
CA ALA A 57 -2.37 17.97 5.53
C ALA A 57 -2.21 17.46 6.97
N GLY A 58 -2.53 16.17 7.18
CA GLY A 58 -2.42 15.52 8.49
C GLY A 58 -0.98 15.40 9.00
N GLY A 59 -0.81 15.57 10.31
CA GLY A 59 0.46 15.41 11.02
C GLY A 59 1.56 16.40 10.62
N PRO A 60 2.78 16.23 11.16
CA PRO A 60 3.96 17.07 10.88
C PRO A 60 4.36 17.17 9.40
N GLY A 61 5.28 18.08 9.06
CA GLY A 61 5.72 18.37 7.68
C GLY A 61 6.55 17.24 7.05
N LEU A 62 7.82 17.14 7.42
CA LEU A 62 8.79 16.22 6.83
C LEU A 62 8.58 14.76 7.28
N PRO A 63 8.56 13.74 6.39
CA PRO A 63 8.52 13.84 4.92
C PRO A 63 7.09 13.95 4.36
N SER A 64 6.98 14.40 3.11
CA SER A 64 5.71 14.43 2.39
C SER A 64 5.20 13.01 2.12
N GLY A 65 4.15 12.61 2.82
CA GLY A 65 3.50 11.31 2.63
C GLY A 65 2.87 11.17 1.24
N HIS A 66 2.34 12.25 0.66
CA HIS A 66 1.82 12.21 -0.71
C HIS A 66 2.92 11.89 -1.72
N ALA A 67 4.07 12.56 -1.63
CA ALA A 67 5.20 12.31 -2.53
C ALA A 67 5.74 10.87 -2.35
N GLN A 68 5.94 10.45 -1.10
CA GLN A 68 6.48 9.13 -0.79
C GLN A 68 5.56 8.00 -1.22
N MET A 69 4.29 8.03 -0.81
CA MET A 69 3.35 6.95 -1.10
C MET A 69 2.99 6.89 -2.58
N SER A 70 2.87 8.04 -3.28
CA SER A 70 2.62 8.04 -4.72
C SER A 70 3.81 7.48 -5.49
N ALA A 71 5.04 7.84 -5.11
CA ALA A 71 6.25 7.32 -5.75
C ALA A 71 6.41 5.82 -5.50
N THR A 72 6.25 5.35 -4.25
CA THR A 72 6.29 3.90 -3.95
C THR A 72 5.29 3.14 -4.79
N LEU A 73 4.04 3.60 -4.86
CA LEU A 73 2.97 2.90 -5.57
C LEU A 73 3.14 2.95 -7.09
N TRP A 74 3.14 4.14 -7.68
CA TRP A 74 3.05 4.30 -9.14
C TRP A 74 4.35 3.91 -9.84
N LEU A 75 5.50 4.32 -9.29
CA LEU A 75 6.79 3.96 -9.87
C LEU A 75 7.15 2.50 -9.56
N GLY A 76 6.68 1.95 -8.43
CA GLY A 76 6.77 0.52 -8.14
C GLY A 76 5.97 -0.32 -9.13
N ILE A 77 4.72 0.04 -9.42
CA ILE A 77 3.92 -0.61 -10.46
C ILE A 77 4.60 -0.46 -11.83
N ALA A 78 5.09 0.72 -12.17
CA ALA A 78 5.76 0.95 -13.46
C ALA A 78 7.00 0.08 -13.64
N ALA A 79 7.82 -0.05 -12.59
CA ALA A 79 9.01 -0.89 -12.59
C ALA A 79 8.68 -2.40 -12.73
N GLN A 80 7.53 -2.85 -12.24
CA GLN A 80 7.07 -4.23 -12.43
C GLN A 80 6.44 -4.46 -13.80
N VAL A 81 5.63 -3.52 -14.30
CA VAL A 81 4.93 -3.59 -15.59
C VAL A 81 5.88 -3.44 -16.78
N ARG A 82 6.95 -2.66 -16.63
CA ARG A 82 8.01 -2.44 -17.63
C ARG A 82 7.50 -1.99 -19.01
N ARG A 83 6.48 -1.12 -19.02
CA ARG A 83 5.93 -0.50 -20.25
C ARG A 83 6.27 0.99 -20.28
N PRO A 84 6.99 1.49 -21.30
CA PRO A 84 7.50 2.87 -21.30
C PRO A 84 6.39 3.92 -21.23
N ALA A 85 5.28 3.71 -21.94
CA ALA A 85 4.12 4.61 -21.86
C ALA A 85 3.51 4.68 -20.46
N PHE A 86 3.42 3.54 -19.76
CA PHE A 86 2.92 3.50 -18.38
C PHE A 86 3.93 4.12 -17.40
N THR A 87 5.24 3.92 -17.61
CA THR A 87 6.29 4.56 -16.81
C THR A 87 6.23 6.08 -16.94
N LEU A 88 6.07 6.61 -18.15
CA LEU A 88 5.89 8.05 -18.37
C LEU A 88 4.64 8.56 -17.68
N PHE A 89 3.50 7.87 -17.83
CA PHE A 89 2.26 8.21 -17.14
C PHE A 89 2.45 8.24 -15.61
N ALA A 90 3.07 7.21 -15.03
CA ALA A 90 3.32 7.13 -13.60
C ALA A 90 4.23 8.25 -13.11
N ALA A 91 5.29 8.57 -13.85
CA ALA A 91 6.21 9.66 -13.53
C ALA A 91 5.51 11.02 -13.57
N VAL A 92 4.73 11.30 -14.61
CA VAL A 92 3.93 12.53 -14.74
C VAL A 92 2.91 12.64 -13.60
N LEU A 93 2.20 11.56 -13.28
CA LEU A 93 1.23 11.55 -12.19
C LEU A 93 1.88 11.85 -10.83
N VAL A 94 3.04 11.24 -10.53
CA VAL A 94 3.80 11.52 -9.31
C VAL A 94 4.26 12.97 -9.27
N ALA A 95 4.75 13.51 -10.39
CA ALA A 95 5.15 14.91 -10.49
C ALA A 95 3.98 15.87 -10.23
N LEU A 96 2.79 15.58 -10.77
CA LEU A 96 1.57 16.37 -10.53
C LEU A 96 1.12 16.30 -9.06
N ILE A 97 1.17 15.13 -8.44
CA ILE A 97 0.87 14.97 -7.01
C ILE A 97 1.85 15.81 -6.18
N ILE A 98 3.14 15.75 -6.49
CA ILE A 98 4.18 16.55 -5.84
C ILE A 98 3.90 18.05 -6.00
N ALA A 99 3.67 18.50 -7.23
CA ALA A 99 3.38 19.90 -7.54
C ALA A 99 2.15 20.39 -6.76
N SER A 100 1.10 19.58 -6.64
CA SER A 100 -0.10 19.93 -5.87
C SER A 100 0.24 20.25 -4.41
N ARG A 101 1.19 19.55 -3.78
CA ARG A 101 1.53 19.80 -2.37
C ARG A 101 2.29 21.11 -2.19
N LEU A 102 3.11 21.51 -3.16
CA LEU A 102 3.82 22.78 -3.13
C LEU A 102 2.87 23.96 -3.40
N VAL A 103 2.01 23.84 -4.42
CA VAL A 103 1.03 24.89 -4.77
C VAL A 103 0.01 25.12 -3.66
N LEU A 104 -0.34 24.08 -2.90
CA LEU A 104 -1.22 24.21 -1.74
C LEU A 104 -0.51 24.74 -0.48
N HIS A 105 0.80 25.01 -0.54
CA HIS A 105 1.64 25.47 0.57
C HIS A 105 1.57 24.59 1.83
N VAL A 106 1.32 23.28 1.65
CA VAL A 106 1.23 22.34 2.77
C VAL A 106 2.55 21.64 3.08
N HIS A 107 3.55 21.78 2.21
CA HIS A 107 4.87 21.18 2.33
C HIS A 107 5.95 22.11 1.81
N PHE A 108 7.12 22.06 2.43
CA PHE A 108 8.33 22.64 1.88
C PHE A 108 8.88 21.78 0.72
N PRO A 109 9.70 22.34 -0.19
CA PRO A 109 10.38 21.56 -1.22
C PRO A 109 11.22 20.41 -0.63
N SER A 110 11.88 20.61 0.50
CA SER A 110 12.64 19.56 1.21
C SER A 110 11.77 18.38 1.62
N ASP A 111 10.55 18.62 2.12
CA ASP A 111 9.61 17.57 2.51
C ASP A 111 9.29 16.63 1.35
N VAL A 112 9.11 17.23 0.17
CA VAL A 112 8.77 16.56 -1.07
C VAL A 112 9.98 15.77 -1.60
N VAL A 113 11.17 16.36 -1.62
CA VAL A 113 12.38 15.68 -2.10
C VAL A 113 12.68 14.45 -1.24
N VAL A 114 12.68 14.60 0.09
CA VAL A 114 12.90 13.47 1.00
C VAL A 114 11.81 12.41 0.81
N GLY A 115 10.55 12.82 0.70
CA GLY A 115 9.45 11.91 0.41
C GLY A 115 9.65 11.14 -0.90
N LEU A 116 10.01 11.81 -1.99
CA LEU A 116 10.27 11.19 -3.29
C LEU A 116 11.42 10.17 -3.23
N LEU A 117 12.54 10.53 -2.59
CA LEU A 117 13.69 9.64 -2.44
C LEU A 117 13.35 8.37 -1.65
N LEU A 118 12.66 8.52 -0.51
CA LEU A 118 12.14 7.37 0.24
C LEU A 118 11.16 6.56 -0.61
N GLY A 119 10.29 7.23 -1.35
CA GLY A 119 9.31 6.61 -2.22
C GLY A 119 9.94 5.71 -3.28
N LEU A 120 11.00 6.22 -3.94
CA LEU A 120 11.82 5.48 -4.92
C LEU A 120 12.54 4.29 -4.28
N ALA A 121 13.12 4.46 -3.09
CA ALA A 121 13.77 3.37 -2.36
C ALA A 121 12.79 2.23 -2.05
N PHE A 122 11.57 2.54 -1.64
CA PHE A 122 10.54 1.53 -1.40
C PHE A 122 9.92 0.97 -2.68
N ALA A 123 9.85 1.73 -3.78
CA ALA A 123 9.50 1.18 -5.09
C ALA A 123 10.53 0.14 -5.54
N TYR A 124 11.83 0.41 -5.33
CA TYR A 124 12.91 -0.54 -5.57
C TYR A 124 12.78 -1.78 -4.68
N LEU A 125 12.52 -1.60 -3.38
CA LEU A 125 12.28 -2.71 -2.46
C LEU A 125 11.08 -3.57 -2.89
N GLY A 126 9.97 -2.96 -3.31
CA GLY A 126 8.78 -3.70 -3.76
C GLY A 126 8.95 -4.42 -5.10
N THR A 127 10.02 -4.14 -5.85
CA THR A 127 10.30 -4.76 -7.15
C THR A 127 11.41 -5.82 -7.07
N HIS A 128 12.35 -5.69 -6.13
CA HIS A 128 13.52 -6.57 -6.01
C HIS A 128 13.59 -7.31 -4.66
N GLY A 129 12.77 -6.90 -3.68
CA GLY A 129 12.74 -7.50 -2.36
C GLY A 129 12.17 -8.92 -2.38
N GLN A 130 12.81 -9.81 -1.62
CA GLN A 130 12.36 -11.19 -1.45
C GLN A 130 11.71 -11.32 -0.07
N PHE A 131 10.38 -11.35 -0.06
CA PHE A 131 9.62 -11.46 1.18
C PHE A 131 9.16 -12.90 1.38
N ASN A 132 9.71 -13.57 2.40
CA ASN A 132 9.43 -14.97 2.68
C ASN A 132 7.92 -15.26 2.77
N GLN A 133 7.48 -16.31 2.07
CA GLN A 133 6.08 -16.77 2.00
C GLN A 133 5.88 -18.16 2.60
N GLN A 134 6.93 -18.75 3.16
CA GLN A 134 6.95 -20.13 3.65
C GLN A 134 7.51 -20.22 5.08
N GLY A 135 7.22 -21.34 5.73
CA GLY A 135 7.69 -21.62 7.09
C GLY A 135 7.06 -20.72 8.18
N ALA A 136 7.61 -20.84 9.40
CA ALA A 136 7.08 -20.15 10.58
C ALA A 136 7.19 -18.62 10.49
N GLY A 137 8.20 -18.09 9.80
CA GLY A 137 8.44 -16.65 9.65
C GLY A 137 7.30 -15.89 8.97
N ARG A 138 6.49 -16.58 8.13
CA ARG A 138 5.28 -16.03 7.53
C ARG A 138 4.24 -15.59 8.58
N TRP A 139 4.16 -16.31 9.70
CA TRP A 139 3.18 -16.08 10.76
C TRP A 139 3.79 -15.36 11.97
N ALA A 140 5.04 -15.67 12.30
CA ALA A 140 5.73 -15.04 13.42
C ALA A 140 5.82 -13.51 13.26
N ILE A 141 6.16 -13.01 12.07
CA ILE A 141 6.29 -11.56 11.83
C ILE A 141 4.94 -10.84 11.99
N PRO A 142 3.84 -11.24 11.34
CA PRO A 142 2.51 -10.66 11.58
C PRO A 142 2.09 -10.70 13.04
N LEU A 143 2.33 -11.81 13.75
CA LEU A 143 2.00 -11.93 15.17
C LEU A 143 2.78 -10.92 16.01
N VAL A 144 4.09 -10.75 15.75
CA VAL A 144 4.90 -9.72 16.41
C VAL A 144 4.38 -8.32 16.09
N LEU A 145 4.05 -8.01 14.83
CA LEU A 145 3.52 -6.70 14.44
C LEU A 145 2.18 -6.38 15.11
N LEU A 146 1.29 -7.38 15.23
CA LEU A 146 0.02 -7.24 15.93
C LEU A 146 0.22 -7.10 17.45
N ALA A 147 1.15 -7.85 18.04
CA ALA A 147 1.51 -7.72 19.45
C ALA A 147 2.10 -6.32 19.73
N LEU A 148 3.01 -5.82 18.89
CA LEU A 148 3.51 -4.45 18.96
C LEU A 148 2.37 -3.45 18.88
N SER A 149 1.40 -3.66 17.99
CA SER A 149 0.22 -2.79 17.91
C SER A 149 -0.66 -2.86 19.16
N ALA A 150 -0.69 -3.97 19.89
CA ALA A 150 -1.44 -4.07 21.14
C ALA A 150 -0.77 -3.29 22.29
N LEU A 151 0.56 -3.15 22.23
CA LEU A 151 1.35 -2.43 23.22
C LEU A 151 1.41 -0.92 22.97
N LEU A 152 0.93 -0.44 21.81
CA LEU A 152 0.90 0.99 21.53
C LEU A 152 -0.09 1.72 22.46
N PRO A 153 0.30 2.86 23.04
CA PRO A 153 -0.61 3.72 23.78
C PRO A 153 -1.82 4.14 22.93
N ALA A 154 -2.99 4.33 23.58
CA ALA A 154 -4.21 4.72 22.89
C ALA A 154 -4.11 6.08 22.17
N GLY A 155 -3.23 6.97 22.66
CA GLY A 155 -2.95 8.28 22.07
C GLY A 155 -1.98 8.25 20.88
N THR A 156 -1.38 7.10 20.55
CA THR A 156 -0.46 6.99 19.41
C THR A 156 -1.19 7.31 18.09
N PRO A 157 -0.57 8.08 17.17
CA PRO A 157 -1.15 8.38 15.88
C PRO A 157 -1.64 7.13 15.15
N ARG A 158 -2.80 7.24 14.49
CA ARG A 158 -3.51 6.09 13.92
C ARG A 158 -2.70 5.37 12.84
N GLU A 159 -1.81 6.11 12.20
CA GLU A 159 -0.92 5.70 11.13
C GLU A 159 -0.02 4.55 11.55
N TYR A 160 0.49 4.52 12.79
CA TYR A 160 1.32 3.41 13.25
C TYR A 160 0.56 2.07 13.23
N SER A 161 -0.57 2.00 13.94
CA SER A 161 -1.40 0.79 13.97
C SER A 161 -1.97 0.41 12.60
N ALA A 162 -2.33 1.38 11.76
CA ALA A 162 -2.79 1.10 10.40
C ALA A 162 -1.67 0.51 9.54
N GLY A 163 -0.46 1.07 9.61
CA GLY A 163 0.72 0.58 8.90
C GLY A 163 1.14 -0.82 9.36
N LEU A 164 1.14 -1.07 10.68
CA LEU A 164 1.43 -2.40 11.25
C LEU A 164 0.41 -3.43 10.78
N GLY A 165 -0.88 -3.09 10.75
CA GLY A 165 -1.94 -3.94 10.23
C GLY A 165 -1.79 -4.25 8.74
N LEU A 166 -1.53 -3.22 7.92
CA LEU A 166 -1.27 -3.41 6.49
C LEU A 166 -0.06 -4.33 6.25
N LEU A 167 1.04 -4.10 6.97
CA LEU A 167 2.24 -4.90 6.87
C LEU A 167 1.99 -6.35 7.29
N ALA A 168 1.32 -6.56 8.42
CA ALA A 168 0.94 -7.88 8.90
C ALA A 168 0.10 -8.64 7.86
N GLY A 169 -0.89 -7.97 7.26
CA GLY A 169 -1.74 -8.55 6.22
C GLY A 169 -0.98 -8.94 4.95
N TYR A 170 -0.16 -8.04 4.41
CA TYR A 170 0.62 -8.32 3.19
C TYR A 170 1.72 -9.35 3.43
N TRP A 171 2.33 -9.35 4.61
CA TRP A 171 3.35 -10.32 4.99
C TRP A 171 2.76 -11.73 5.13
N ALA A 172 1.62 -11.86 5.85
CA ALA A 172 0.92 -13.12 6.05
C ALA A 172 0.25 -13.66 4.77
N GLY A 173 -0.21 -12.76 3.90
CA GLY A 173 -0.95 -13.12 2.69
C GLY A 173 -0.07 -13.73 1.60
N ARG A 174 -0.62 -14.73 0.91
CA ARG A 174 -0.06 -15.24 -0.35
C ARG A 174 -0.97 -14.88 -1.51
N ALA A 175 -0.37 -14.56 -2.65
CA ALA A 175 -1.09 -14.25 -3.87
C ALA A 175 -1.05 -15.45 -4.83
N ASP A 176 -1.62 -16.58 -4.40
CA ASP A 176 -1.60 -17.87 -5.10
C ASP A 176 -2.79 -18.02 -6.07
N PHE A 177 -2.94 -17.05 -6.98
CA PHE A 177 -3.98 -17.06 -8.00
C PHE A 177 -3.46 -16.45 -9.30
N ALA A 178 -4.09 -16.77 -10.42
CA ALA A 178 -3.81 -16.13 -11.71
C ALA A 178 -4.79 -14.97 -11.95
N PRO A 179 -4.34 -13.84 -12.55
CA PRO A 179 -5.23 -12.75 -12.92
C PRO A 179 -6.15 -13.15 -14.09
N PRO A 180 -7.33 -12.52 -14.24
CA PRO A 180 -8.26 -12.83 -15.32
C PRO A 180 -7.68 -12.51 -16.71
N HIS A 181 -7.89 -13.44 -17.65
CA HIS A 181 -7.36 -13.37 -19.01
C HIS A 181 -8.24 -12.56 -19.97
N ASP A 182 -9.55 -12.54 -19.75
CA ASP A 182 -10.52 -11.87 -20.61
C ASP A 182 -11.01 -10.52 -20.02
N TRP A 183 -11.61 -9.69 -20.87
CA TRP A 183 -12.10 -8.36 -20.46
C TRP A 183 -13.28 -8.48 -19.49
N ALA A 184 -14.15 -9.49 -19.69
CA ALA A 184 -15.31 -9.71 -18.84
C ALA A 184 -14.88 -10.10 -17.42
N GLY A 185 -13.94 -11.03 -17.28
CA GLY A 185 -13.36 -11.39 -15.98
C GLY A 185 -12.64 -10.23 -15.32
N ARG A 186 -11.90 -9.41 -16.07
CA ARG A 186 -11.26 -8.19 -15.53
C ARG A 186 -12.27 -7.20 -14.98
N LEU A 187 -13.39 -6.99 -15.69
CA LEU A 187 -14.45 -6.09 -15.24
C LEU A 187 -15.16 -6.65 -14.00
N VAL A 188 -15.53 -7.94 -14.01
CA VAL A 188 -16.18 -8.62 -12.88
C VAL A 188 -15.29 -8.60 -11.64
N VAL A 189 -14.03 -9.02 -11.76
CA VAL A 189 -13.07 -9.02 -10.65
C VAL A 189 -12.77 -7.61 -10.17
N GLY A 190 -12.61 -6.66 -11.10
CA GLY A 190 -12.35 -5.26 -10.76
C GLY A 190 -13.50 -4.65 -9.94
N VAL A 191 -14.74 -4.82 -10.39
CA VAL A 191 -15.92 -4.26 -9.73
C VAL A 191 -16.26 -5.04 -8.45
N LEU A 192 -16.53 -6.34 -8.55
CA LEU A 192 -16.96 -7.14 -7.40
C LEU A 192 -15.85 -7.28 -6.36
N GLY A 193 -14.59 -7.38 -6.79
CA GLY A 193 -13.45 -7.40 -5.87
C GLY A 193 -13.33 -6.12 -5.07
N LEU A 194 -13.49 -4.94 -5.70
CA LEU A 194 -13.50 -3.67 -4.98
C LEU A 194 -14.70 -3.51 -4.06
N VAL A 195 -15.90 -3.87 -4.52
CA VAL A 195 -17.12 -3.85 -3.70
C VAL A 195 -16.93 -4.72 -2.47
N LEU A 196 -16.41 -5.93 -2.62
CA LEU A 196 -16.16 -6.85 -1.50
C LEU A 196 -15.11 -6.28 -0.53
N ILE A 197 -13.97 -5.79 -1.03
CA ILE A 197 -12.93 -5.18 -0.19
C ILE A 197 -13.48 -3.97 0.57
N PHE A 198 -14.29 -3.14 -0.08
CA PHE A 198 -14.89 -1.96 0.53
C PHE A 198 -15.97 -2.32 1.55
N ALA A 199 -16.83 -3.28 1.23
CA ALA A 199 -17.84 -3.81 2.16
C ALA A 199 -17.19 -4.38 3.43
N VAL A 200 -16.11 -5.15 3.28
CA VAL A 200 -15.33 -5.65 4.43
C VAL A 200 -14.66 -4.52 5.19
N TYR A 201 -14.08 -3.54 4.50
CA TYR A 201 -13.46 -2.38 5.17
C TYR A 201 -14.46 -1.61 6.03
N LEU A 202 -15.68 -1.39 5.53
CA LEU A 202 -16.76 -0.72 6.26
C LEU A 202 -17.32 -1.61 7.38
N GLY A 203 -17.63 -2.87 7.07
CA GLY A 203 -18.19 -3.84 8.01
C GLY A 203 -17.27 -4.08 9.21
N LEU A 204 -15.99 -4.32 8.98
CA LEU A 204 -14.99 -4.43 10.06
C LEU A 204 -14.80 -3.12 10.80
N GLY A 205 -14.95 -1.97 10.12
CA GLY A 205 -14.94 -0.66 10.76
C GLY A 205 -16.04 -0.49 11.79
N ALA A 206 -17.28 -0.87 11.43
CA ALA A 206 -18.43 -0.84 12.32
C ALA A 206 -18.32 -1.89 13.43
N ALA A 207 -18.04 -3.15 13.08
CA ALA A 207 -18.00 -4.26 14.01
C ALA A 207 -16.89 -4.11 15.06
N LEU A 208 -15.65 -3.81 14.63
CA LEU A 208 -14.54 -3.62 15.57
C LEU A 208 -14.64 -2.28 16.31
N GLY A 209 -15.22 -1.24 15.68
CA GLY A 209 -15.48 0.04 16.34
C GLY A 209 -16.47 -0.07 17.51
N ALA A 210 -17.46 -0.97 17.40
CA ALA A 210 -18.39 -1.29 18.48
C ALA A 210 -17.70 -1.93 19.70
N LEU A 211 -16.56 -2.61 19.50
CA LEU A 211 -15.74 -3.20 20.57
C LEU A 211 -14.78 -2.18 21.21
N GLY A 212 -14.66 -0.99 20.65
CA GLY A 212 -13.80 0.09 21.15
C GLY A 212 -12.76 0.57 20.14
N HIS A 213 -11.93 1.52 20.56
CA HIS A 213 -11.01 2.26 19.68
C HIS A 213 -9.54 1.99 20.00
N SER A 214 -9.15 0.71 20.18
CA SER A 214 -7.76 0.36 20.47
C SER A 214 -6.88 0.32 19.22
N PRO A 215 -5.56 0.57 19.35
CA PRO A 215 -4.60 0.40 18.25
C PRO A 215 -4.61 -1.03 17.67
N LEU A 216 -4.75 -2.06 18.52
CA LEU A 216 -4.85 -3.46 18.07
C LEU A 216 -6.07 -3.69 17.15
N LEU A 217 -7.26 -3.25 17.55
CA LEU A 217 -8.47 -3.42 16.74
C LEU A 217 -8.32 -2.73 15.37
N ARG A 218 -7.64 -1.58 15.34
CA ARG A 218 -7.30 -0.90 14.09
C ARG A 218 -6.35 -1.73 13.23
N ALA A 219 -5.26 -2.25 13.80
CA ALA A 219 -4.32 -3.10 13.06
C ALA A 219 -5.00 -4.37 12.52
N LEU A 220 -5.84 -5.03 13.33
CA LEU A 220 -6.63 -6.19 12.91
C LEU A 220 -7.55 -5.86 11.74
N ARG A 221 -8.24 -4.71 11.77
CA ARG A 221 -9.07 -4.24 10.65
C ARG A 221 -8.28 -4.18 9.35
N TYR A 222 -7.13 -3.51 9.34
CA TYR A 222 -6.32 -3.35 8.13
C TYR A 222 -5.70 -4.66 7.66
N ALA A 223 -5.23 -5.50 8.59
CA ALA A 223 -4.70 -6.83 8.27
C ALA A 223 -5.78 -7.71 7.61
N ALA A 224 -6.97 -7.75 8.19
CA ALA A 224 -8.10 -8.53 7.67
C ALA A 224 -8.55 -8.04 6.28
N VAL A 225 -8.59 -6.74 6.03
CA VAL A 225 -8.91 -6.18 4.71
C VAL A 225 -7.90 -6.64 3.65
N VAL A 226 -6.60 -6.63 3.97
CA VAL A 226 -5.56 -7.12 3.05
C VAL A 226 -5.68 -8.63 2.82
N LEU A 227 -5.94 -9.41 3.87
CA LEU A 227 -6.14 -10.86 3.76
C LEU A 227 -7.38 -11.20 2.94
N VAL A 228 -8.47 -10.44 3.06
CA VAL A 228 -9.63 -10.59 2.19
C VAL A 228 -9.28 -10.26 0.74
N ALA A 229 -8.50 -9.19 0.49
CA ALA A 229 -8.07 -8.88 -0.87
C ALA A 229 -7.21 -9.99 -1.49
N LEU A 230 -6.32 -10.62 -0.72
CA LEU A 230 -5.39 -11.64 -1.20
C LEU A 230 -5.94 -13.07 -1.22
N HIS A 231 -6.91 -13.39 -0.35
CA HIS A 231 -7.45 -14.75 -0.19
C HIS A 231 -8.97 -14.80 -0.35
N GLY A 232 -9.70 -13.88 0.28
CA GLY A 232 -11.17 -13.87 0.21
C GLY A 232 -11.72 -13.59 -1.19
N VAL A 233 -11.19 -12.57 -1.88
CA VAL A 233 -11.61 -12.22 -3.24
C VAL A 233 -11.30 -13.36 -4.22
N PRO A 234 -10.07 -13.92 -4.28
CA PRO A 234 -9.80 -15.09 -5.14
C PRO A 234 -10.64 -16.31 -4.82
N LEU A 235 -10.94 -16.57 -3.53
CA LEU A 235 -11.77 -17.69 -3.13
C LEU A 235 -13.22 -17.54 -3.62
N LEU A 236 -13.81 -16.35 -3.47
CA LEU A 236 -15.18 -16.09 -3.89
C LEU A 236 -15.34 -15.92 -5.41
N LEU A 237 -14.31 -15.39 -6.08
CA LEU A 237 -14.28 -15.17 -7.53
C LEU A 237 -13.39 -16.20 -8.26
N GLY A 238 -13.24 -17.40 -7.69
CA GLY A 238 -12.29 -18.43 -8.17
C GLY A 238 -12.51 -18.87 -9.62
N ARG A 239 -13.72 -18.66 -10.16
CA ARG A 239 -14.01 -18.83 -11.60
C ARG A 239 -13.11 -17.96 -12.49
N TRP A 240 -12.80 -16.74 -12.05
CA TRP A 240 -11.96 -15.79 -12.79
C TRP A 240 -10.55 -15.63 -12.20
N LEU A 241 -10.35 -16.11 -10.97
CA LEU A 241 -9.08 -16.08 -10.24
C LEU A 241 -8.66 -17.50 -9.83
N PRO A 242 -8.36 -18.39 -10.79
CA PRO A 242 -8.04 -19.77 -10.47
C PRO A 242 -6.77 -19.86 -9.63
N HIS A 243 -6.80 -20.72 -8.61
CA HIS A 243 -5.65 -20.96 -7.75
C HIS A 243 -4.50 -21.58 -8.54
N THR A 244 -3.32 -20.97 -8.41
CA THR A 244 -2.10 -21.52 -9.02
C THR A 244 -1.49 -22.51 -8.05
N ALA A 245 -1.33 -23.78 -8.45
CA ALA A 245 -0.53 -24.73 -7.68
C ALA A 245 0.86 -24.12 -7.41
N SER A 246 1.30 -24.17 -6.16
CA SER A 246 2.58 -23.61 -5.72
C SER A 246 3.74 -24.36 -6.40
N GLY A 247 4.15 -23.92 -7.59
CA GLY A 247 5.28 -24.51 -8.31
C GLY A 247 5.47 -24.11 -9.78
N ILE A 248 4.45 -23.58 -10.48
CA ILE A 248 4.50 -23.51 -11.97
C ILE A 248 5.13 -22.22 -12.54
N TRP A 249 5.27 -21.14 -11.74
CA TRP A 249 5.74 -19.84 -12.25
C TRP A 249 7.25 -19.60 -12.16
N ASP A 250 8.00 -20.42 -11.42
CA ASP A 250 9.44 -20.17 -11.19
C ASP A 250 10.31 -20.50 -12.42
N THR A 251 9.77 -21.28 -13.36
CA THR A 251 10.51 -21.71 -14.56
C THR A 251 10.27 -20.83 -15.79
N LYS A 252 9.16 -20.08 -15.87
CA LYS A 252 8.79 -19.36 -17.11
C LYS A 252 9.21 -17.89 -17.21
N GLN A 253 9.79 -17.30 -16.15
CA GLN A 253 10.31 -15.92 -16.21
C GLN A 253 11.82 -15.81 -16.46
N LYS A 254 12.54 -16.93 -16.59
CA LYS A 254 13.99 -16.94 -16.81
C LYS A 254 14.44 -17.15 -18.25
N GLU A 255 13.53 -17.42 -19.19
CA GLU A 255 13.91 -17.54 -20.60
C GLU A 255 13.66 -16.22 -21.34
N PRO A 256 14.70 -15.53 -21.84
CA PRO A 256 14.49 -14.49 -22.84
C PRO A 256 13.95 -15.15 -24.10
N GLN A 257 12.81 -14.66 -24.61
CA GLN A 257 12.34 -15.08 -25.91
C GLN A 257 13.37 -14.68 -26.98
N PRO A 258 13.87 -15.61 -27.81
CA PRO A 258 14.66 -15.24 -28.98
C PRO A 258 13.74 -14.51 -29.95
N GLY A 259 14.19 -13.34 -30.43
CA GLY A 259 13.48 -12.58 -31.44
C GLY A 259 13.31 -13.37 -32.74
N LEU A 260 12.13 -13.21 -33.34
CA LEU A 260 11.86 -13.38 -34.77
C LEU A 260 11.12 -12.12 -35.23
#